data_AF-A0A0C9UG18-F1
#
_entry.id   AF-A0A0C9UG18-F1
#
_cell.length_a   1.000
_cell.length_b   1.000
_cell.length_c   1.000
_cell.angle_alpha   90.00
_cell.angle_beta   90.00
_cell.angle_gamma   90.00
#
_symmetry.space_group_name_H-M   'P 1'
#
loop_
_entity.id
_entity.type
_entity.pdbx_description
1 polymer ?
#
loop_
_entity_poly.entity_id
_entity_poly.type
_entity_poly.pdbx_seq_one_letter_code
_entity_poly.pdbx_strand_id
1 'polypeptide(L)'
;MDDDKFNVAYFANHLFLLPKLPQKNDTEPELQAALVRFVLKCAEDFAKNAKNTEADEAWRKTVAMLKHMCETRVHSGLYEEKLAQTMTNIGNGGMYMFMAVDQLLIGGNLAFLDVVALHIVKQNAGIIFRGRKDCIHFEYFQASPSPATVVQTTGKLIIQFPARPRQSFP
;
A
#
# COMPACT_ATOMS: atom_id res chain seq x y z
N MET A 1 -3.56 28.84 -13.08
CA MET A 1 -2.29 28.41 -13.70
C MET A 1 -2.34 26.89 -13.81
N ASP A 2 -1.79 26.33 -14.88
CA ASP A 2 -1.99 24.96 -15.38
C ASP A 2 -1.49 23.84 -14.43
N ASP A 3 -2.30 23.39 -13.46
CA ASP A 3 -1.97 22.24 -12.60
C ASP A 3 -2.10 20.87 -13.32
N ASP A 4 -2.75 20.82 -14.48
CA ASP A 4 -3.04 19.55 -15.18
C ASP A 4 -1.96 19.12 -16.19
N LYS A 5 -0.95 19.95 -16.47
CA LYS A 5 0.09 19.66 -17.47
C LYS A 5 1.31 18.93 -16.93
N PHE A 6 1.52 18.96 -15.61
CA PHE A 6 2.69 18.36 -14.95
C PHE A 6 2.26 17.12 -14.20
N ASN A 7 2.48 15.92 -14.77
CA ASN A 7 2.65 14.65 -14.02
C ASN A 7 2.68 13.41 -14.93
N VAL A 8 2.22 13.50 -16.19
CA VAL A 8 2.13 12.33 -17.09
C VAL A 8 3.48 11.66 -17.30
N ALA A 9 4.55 12.43 -17.53
CA ALA A 9 5.89 11.86 -17.69
C ALA A 9 6.39 11.20 -16.40
N TYR A 10 6.10 11.78 -15.23
CA TYR A 10 6.46 11.17 -13.95
C TYR A 10 5.70 9.84 -13.75
N PHE A 11 4.38 9.84 -13.95
CA PHE A 11 3.56 8.62 -13.83
C PHE A 11 3.98 7.56 -14.85
N ALA A 12 4.30 7.96 -16.08
CA ALA A 12 4.82 7.05 -17.10
C ALA A 12 6.11 6.36 -16.64
N ASN A 13 7.07 7.14 -16.13
CA ASN A 13 8.35 6.62 -15.65
C ASN A 13 8.22 5.74 -14.40
N HIS A 14 7.23 6.00 -13.53
CA HIS A 14 7.09 5.33 -12.23
C HIS A 14 6.05 4.19 -12.20
N LEU A 15 5.13 4.11 -13.18
CA LEU A 15 4.11 3.04 -13.25
C LEU A 15 4.36 2.03 -14.38
N PHE A 16 4.86 2.48 -15.52
CA PHE A 16 4.90 1.64 -16.74
C PHE A 16 6.32 1.33 -17.20
N LEU A 17 7.24 2.27 -17.03
CA LEU A 17 8.63 2.08 -17.41
C LEU A 17 9.40 1.41 -16.27
N LEU A 18 10.38 0.59 -16.63
CA LEU A 18 11.33 0.08 -15.66
C LEU A 18 12.06 1.26 -15.01
N PRO A 19 12.31 1.21 -13.69
CA PRO A 19 13.09 2.24 -13.01
C PRO A 19 14.39 2.47 -13.76
N LYS A 20 14.60 3.69 -14.27
CA LYS A 20 15.88 4.06 -14.88
C LYS A 20 16.95 3.98 -13.80
N LEU A 21 18.16 3.56 -14.18
CA LEU A 21 19.30 3.57 -13.27
C LEU A 21 19.41 4.94 -12.59
N PRO A 22 19.75 5.00 -11.28
CA PRO A 22 19.72 6.24 -10.52
C PRO A 22 20.83 7.16 -11.01
N GLN A 23 20.52 8.03 -11.98
CA GLN A 23 21.39 9.14 -12.35
C GLN A 23 21.11 10.37 -11.46
N LYS A 24 19.93 10.46 -10.84
CA LYS A 24 19.55 11.51 -9.88
C LYS A 24 18.38 11.05 -9.00
N ASN A 25 18.30 11.55 -7.77
CA ASN A 25 17.12 11.40 -6.92
C ASN A 25 15.99 12.30 -7.45
N ASP A 26 14.90 11.69 -7.92
CA ASP A 26 13.67 12.36 -8.39
C ASP A 26 12.49 12.18 -7.41
N THR A 27 12.82 11.85 -6.16
CA THR A 27 11.86 11.73 -5.06
C THR A 27 11.33 13.11 -4.67
N GLU A 28 10.29 13.56 -5.36
CA GLU A 28 9.53 14.75 -4.99
C GLU A 28 8.26 14.34 -4.23
N PRO A 29 8.09 14.74 -2.96
CA PRO A 29 6.99 14.26 -2.13
C PRO A 29 5.60 14.60 -2.67
N GLU A 30 5.45 15.74 -3.36
CA GLU A 30 4.21 16.14 -4.02
C GLU A 30 3.86 15.24 -5.22
N LEU A 31 4.87 14.88 -6.03
CA LEU A 31 4.71 13.96 -7.15
C LEU A 31 4.38 12.54 -6.66
N GLN A 32 5.00 12.11 -5.55
CA GLN A 32 4.65 10.83 -4.91
C GLN A 32 3.22 10.83 -4.38
N ALA A 33 2.78 11.90 -3.71
CA ALA A 33 1.41 12.03 -3.24
C ALA A 33 0.41 12.07 -4.42
N ALA A 34 0.75 12.78 -5.50
CA ALA A 34 -0.03 12.78 -6.74
C ALA A 34 -0.13 11.39 -7.37
N LEU A 35 0.97 10.63 -7.38
CA LEU A 35 1.03 9.26 -7.88
C LEU A 35 0.12 8.32 -7.06
N VAL A 36 0.19 8.35 -5.73
CA VAL A 36 -0.68 7.53 -4.87
C VAL A 36 -2.16 7.90 -5.07
N ARG A 37 -2.50 9.19 -5.17
CA ARG A 37 -3.87 9.64 -5.47
C ARG A 37 -4.35 9.17 -6.84
N PHE A 38 -3.49 9.20 -7.85
CA PHE A 38 -3.81 8.70 -9.18
C PHE A 38 -4.09 7.19 -9.15
N VAL A 39 -3.22 6.41 -8.50
CA VAL A 39 -3.40 4.96 -8.35
C VAL A 39 -4.66 4.64 -7.54
N LEU A 40 -4.95 5.39 -6.48
CA LEU A 40 -6.20 5.28 -5.72
C LEU A 40 -7.42 5.47 -6.62
N LYS A 41 -7.45 6.54 -7.42
CA LYS A 41 -8.55 6.80 -8.36
C LYS A 41 -8.75 5.64 -9.33
N CYS A 42 -7.67 5.14 -9.93
CA CYS A 42 -7.73 3.98 -10.82
C CYS A 42 -8.23 2.72 -10.10
N ALA A 43 -7.78 2.48 -8.86
CA ALA A 43 -8.20 1.34 -8.05
C ALA A 43 -9.69 1.44 -7.68
N GLU A 44 -10.19 2.63 -7.35
CA GLU A 44 -11.62 2.86 -7.09
C GLU A 44 -12.47 2.60 -8.33
N ASP A 45 -12.04 3.07 -9.49
CA ASP A 45 -12.73 2.83 -10.76
C ASP A 45 -12.72 1.35 -11.15
N PHE A 46 -11.60 0.66 -10.93
CA PHE A 46 -11.52 -0.79 -11.15
C PHE A 46 -12.41 -1.56 -10.15
N ALA A 47 -12.39 -1.18 -8.87
CA ALA A 47 -13.19 -1.82 -7.83
C ALA A 47 -14.70 -1.76 -8.13
N LYS A 48 -15.19 -0.69 -8.79
CA LYS A 48 -16.59 -0.61 -9.25
C LYS A 48 -16.95 -1.75 -10.21
N ASN A 49 -16.03 -2.13 -11.09
CA ASN A 49 -16.20 -3.21 -12.06
C ASN A 49 -15.95 -4.60 -11.46
N ALA A 50 -15.14 -4.69 -10.41
CA ALA A 50 -14.87 -5.93 -9.69
C ALA A 50 -15.97 -6.33 -8.70
N LYS A 51 -17.01 -5.51 -8.51
CA LYS A 51 -18.13 -5.81 -7.60
C LYS A 51 -18.79 -7.14 -7.94
N ASN A 52 -19.13 -7.90 -6.90
CA ASN A 52 -19.75 -9.23 -7.01
C ASN A 52 -18.89 -10.29 -7.71
N THR A 53 -17.59 -10.03 -7.90
CA THR A 53 -16.62 -11.04 -8.35
C THR A 53 -15.82 -11.57 -7.17
N GLU A 54 -15.09 -12.67 -7.37
CA GLU A 54 -14.13 -13.19 -6.38
C GLU A 54 -13.05 -12.17 -5.98
N ALA A 55 -12.80 -11.17 -6.84
CA ALA A 55 -11.81 -10.12 -6.60
C ALA A 55 -12.36 -8.94 -5.78
N ASP A 56 -13.67 -8.84 -5.52
CA ASP A 56 -14.30 -7.67 -4.86
C ASP A 56 -13.67 -7.37 -3.51
N GLU A 57 -13.53 -8.39 -2.65
CA GLU A 57 -12.93 -8.23 -1.33
C GLU A 57 -11.48 -7.74 -1.41
N ALA A 58 -10.70 -8.28 -2.35
CA ALA A 58 -9.31 -7.88 -2.54
C ALA A 58 -9.21 -6.40 -2.96
N TRP A 59 -10.07 -5.95 -3.89
CA TRP A 59 -10.07 -4.56 -4.34
C TRP A 59 -10.57 -3.59 -3.28
N ARG A 60 -11.58 -3.95 -2.48
CA ARG A 60 -12.00 -3.13 -1.32
C ARG A 60 -10.85 -2.89 -0.34
N LYS A 61 -10.06 -3.92 -0.04
CA LYS A 61 -8.86 -3.82 0.82
C LYS A 61 -7.79 -2.93 0.19
N THR A 62 -7.51 -3.12 -1.10
CA THR A 62 -6.52 -2.31 -1.84
C THR A 62 -6.91 -0.84 -1.85
N VAL A 63 -8.19 -0.53 -2.08
CA VAL A 63 -8.71 0.85 -2.05
C VAL A 63 -8.56 1.45 -0.65
N ALA A 64 -8.95 0.72 0.41
CA ALA A 64 -8.79 1.19 1.79
C ALA A 64 -7.31 1.49 2.12
N MET A 65 -6.41 0.58 1.76
CA MET A 65 -4.97 0.76 1.96
C MET A 65 -4.43 2.01 1.25
N LEU A 66 -4.83 2.25 -0.01
CA LEU A 66 -4.44 3.42 -0.78
C LEU A 66 -5.05 4.72 -0.23
N LYS A 67 -6.25 4.67 0.34
CA LYS A 67 -6.86 5.82 1.06
C LYS A 67 -6.04 6.19 2.27
N HIS A 68 -5.70 5.23 3.12
CA HIS A 68 -4.87 5.49 4.30
C HIS A 68 -3.47 6.00 3.93
N MET A 69 -2.88 5.50 2.84
CA MET A 69 -1.63 6.05 2.30
C MET A 69 -1.76 7.53 1.90
N CYS A 70 -2.91 7.95 1.37
CA CYS A 70 -3.19 9.35 1.08
C CYS A 70 -3.42 10.18 2.35
N GLU A 71 -4.25 9.68 3.27
CA GLU A 71 -4.70 10.42 4.47
C GLU A 71 -3.59 10.61 5.51
N THR A 72 -2.69 9.63 5.65
CA THR A 72 -1.57 9.70 6.59
C THR A 72 -0.40 10.53 6.05
N ARG A 73 -0.44 10.92 4.76
CA ARG A 73 0.57 11.77 4.14
C ARG A 73 0.06 13.20 3.98
N VAL A 74 0.68 14.12 4.71
CA VAL A 74 0.42 15.56 4.61
C VAL A 74 1.76 16.27 4.41
N HIS A 75 1.82 17.23 3.47
CA HIS A 75 2.98 18.08 3.21
C HIS A 75 4.34 17.36 3.26
N SER A 76 4.56 16.40 2.36
CA SER A 76 5.81 15.65 2.18
C SER A 76 6.18 14.55 3.17
N GLY A 77 5.40 14.33 4.23
CA GLY A 77 5.73 13.37 5.28
C GLY A 77 4.54 12.61 5.83
N LEU A 78 4.85 11.70 6.77
CA LEU A 78 3.83 11.08 7.61
C LEU A 78 3.39 12.10 8.67
N TYR A 79 2.08 12.30 8.79
CA TYR A 79 1.54 13.21 9.79
C TYR A 79 1.08 12.40 11.01
N GLU A 80 1.76 12.61 12.14
CA GLU A 80 1.62 11.81 13.36
C GLU A 80 0.18 11.74 13.86
N GLU A 81 -0.52 12.88 13.94
CA GLU A 81 -1.89 12.94 14.43
C GLU A 81 -2.85 12.13 13.53
N LYS A 82 -2.70 12.23 12.19
CA LYS A 82 -3.50 11.43 11.26
C LYS A 82 -3.16 9.96 11.37
N LEU A 83 -1.88 9.61 11.49
CA LEU A 83 -1.47 8.22 11.69
C LEU A 83 -2.05 7.65 12.99
N ALA A 84 -1.96 8.37 14.10
CA ALA A 84 -2.52 7.95 15.39
C ALA A 84 -4.05 7.80 15.31
N GLN A 85 -4.74 8.73 14.64
CA GLN A 85 -6.17 8.66 14.39
C GLN A 85 -6.53 7.42 13.56
N THR A 86 -5.82 7.17 12.46
CA THR A 86 -6.02 5.99 11.63
C THR A 86 -5.76 4.71 12.43
N MET A 87 -4.66 4.63 13.19
CA MET A 87 -4.32 3.47 14.01
C MET A 87 -5.33 3.19 15.13
N THR A 88 -5.91 4.23 15.74
CA THR A 88 -6.96 4.08 16.76
C THR A 88 -8.26 3.53 16.16
N ASN A 89 -8.53 3.87 14.90
CA ASN A 89 -9.73 3.48 14.18
C ASN A 89 -9.54 2.21 13.33
N ILE A 90 -8.34 1.59 13.35
CA ILE A 90 -8.07 0.36 12.60
C ILE A 90 -9.08 -0.72 13.02
N GLY A 91 -9.92 -1.12 12.07
CA GLY A 91 -10.81 -2.26 12.22
C GLY A 91 -10.06 -3.60 12.28
N ASN A 92 -10.78 -4.71 12.48
CA ASN A 92 -10.20 -6.06 12.44
C ASN A 92 -9.74 -6.45 11.02
N GLY A 93 -8.59 -5.93 10.61
CA GLY A 93 -7.87 -6.21 9.38
C GLY A 93 -7.41 -7.65 9.26
N GLY A 94 -8.18 -8.47 8.55
CA GLY A 94 -7.74 -9.80 8.11
C GLY A 94 -8.53 -10.98 8.67
N MET A 95 -9.76 -10.77 9.15
CA MET A 95 -10.70 -11.87 9.33
C MET A 95 -11.51 -12.05 8.04
N TYR A 96 -11.30 -13.18 7.35
CA TYR A 96 -12.14 -13.55 6.20
C TYR A 96 -13.59 -13.50 6.64
N MET A 97 -14.44 -12.76 5.91
CA MET A 97 -15.88 -12.68 6.19
C MET A 97 -16.54 -13.98 5.68
N PHE A 98 -16.19 -15.13 6.27
CA PHE A 98 -16.82 -16.41 5.96
C PHE A 98 -18.01 -16.72 6.86
N MET A 99 -18.33 -15.84 7.81
CA MET A 99 -19.46 -16.03 8.71
C MET A 99 -20.24 -14.73 8.91
N ALA A 100 -21.56 -14.87 8.81
CA ALA A 100 -22.60 -13.91 9.16
C ALA A 100 -22.86 -12.79 8.14
N VAL A 101 -23.60 -13.15 7.09
CA VAL A 101 -24.46 -12.21 6.34
C VAL A 101 -25.56 -11.62 7.26
N ASP A 102 -25.83 -12.22 8.43
CA ASP A 102 -26.95 -11.84 9.30
C ASP A 102 -26.59 -10.92 10.50
N GLN A 103 -25.33 -10.78 10.92
CA GLN A 103 -24.97 -9.96 12.10
C GLN A 103 -24.28 -8.61 11.78
N LEU A 104 -23.99 -8.32 10.51
CA LEU A 104 -23.32 -7.09 10.08
C LEU A 104 -24.26 -5.87 9.97
N LEU A 105 -25.49 -5.97 10.50
CA LEU A 105 -26.51 -4.92 10.48
C LEU A 105 -26.84 -4.36 11.88
N ILE A 106 -26.02 -4.60 12.90
CA ILE A 106 -26.15 -3.84 14.15
C ILE A 106 -25.36 -2.53 13.99
N GLY A 107 -26.04 -1.49 13.49
CA GLY A 107 -25.57 -0.11 13.61
C GLY A 107 -24.85 0.49 12.40
N GLY A 108 -25.13 0.04 11.17
CA GLY A 108 -24.85 0.80 9.94
C GLY A 108 -23.38 1.01 9.54
N ASN A 109 -22.42 0.60 10.35
CA ASN A 109 -21.00 0.64 10.01
C ASN A 109 -20.49 -0.78 9.77
N LEU A 110 -20.31 -1.15 8.50
CA LEU A 110 -19.59 -2.37 8.14
C LEU A 110 -18.22 -2.33 8.83
N ALA A 111 -17.88 -3.39 9.56
CA ALA A 111 -16.51 -3.58 10.05
C ALA A 111 -15.59 -3.75 8.83
N PHE A 112 -15.01 -2.64 8.38
CA PHE A 112 -14.10 -2.64 7.25
C PHE A 112 -12.82 -3.39 7.63
N LEU A 113 -12.39 -4.26 6.72
CA LEU A 113 -11.07 -4.90 6.79
C LEU A 113 -10.03 -3.80 6.61
N ASP A 114 -9.51 -3.30 7.73
CA ASP A 114 -8.63 -2.14 7.73
C ASP A 114 -7.16 -2.56 7.68
N VAL A 115 -6.41 -1.97 6.75
CA VAL A 115 -4.99 -2.21 6.54
C VAL A 115 -4.34 -0.86 6.27
N VAL A 116 -3.42 -0.46 7.15
CA VAL A 116 -2.67 0.79 6.98
C VAL A 116 -1.29 0.44 6.43
N ALA A 117 -1.03 0.79 5.18
CA ALA A 117 0.29 0.67 4.59
C ALA A 117 1.01 2.02 4.62
N LEU A 118 2.25 2.02 5.06
CA LEU A 118 3.16 3.17 5.03
C LEU A 118 4.34 2.85 4.12
N HIS A 119 4.73 3.81 3.29
CA HIS A 119 5.97 3.76 2.53
C HIS A 119 6.98 4.70 3.20
N ILE A 120 8.10 4.14 3.68
CA ILE A 120 9.23 4.85 4.27
C ILE A 120 10.29 5.07 3.20
N VAL A 121 10.17 6.21 2.52
CA VAL A 121 10.93 6.55 1.31
C VAL A 121 12.45 6.47 1.53
N LYS A 122 12.96 7.07 2.61
CA LYS A 122 14.40 7.11 2.91
C LYS A 122 15.03 5.73 3.12
N GLN A 123 14.25 4.73 3.51
CA GLN A 123 14.71 3.37 3.77
C GLN A 123 14.35 2.42 2.64
N ASN A 124 13.65 2.90 1.60
CA ASN A 124 13.00 2.07 0.59
C ASN A 124 12.25 0.91 1.26
N ALA A 125 11.46 1.21 2.29
CA ALA A 125 10.83 0.22 3.14
C ALA A 125 9.32 0.43 3.20
N GLY A 126 8.58 -0.66 3.32
CA GLY A 126 7.14 -0.65 3.59
C GLY A 126 6.85 -1.15 4.99
N ILE A 127 5.84 -0.57 5.62
CA ILE A 127 5.25 -1.06 6.86
C ILE A 127 3.76 -1.28 6.62
N ILE A 128 3.22 -2.42 7.04
CA ILE A 128 1.80 -2.75 6.93
C ILE A 128 1.28 -3.03 8.33
N PHE A 129 0.35 -2.21 8.81
CA PHE A 129 -0.40 -2.46 10.04
C PHE A 129 -1.72 -3.16 9.72
N ARG A 130 -2.05 -4.17 10.52
CA ARG A 130 -3.30 -4.93 10.45
C ARG A 130 -3.91 -5.04 11.83
N GLY A 131 -5.15 -4.59 12.00
CA GLY A 131 -5.88 -4.77 13.24
C GLY A 131 -6.28 -6.23 13.47
N ARG A 132 -6.15 -6.68 14.70
CA ARG A 132 -6.68 -7.95 15.21
C ARG A 132 -7.49 -7.65 16.47
N LYS A 133 -8.26 -8.64 16.93
CA LYS A 133 -9.26 -8.48 17.99
C LYS A 133 -8.77 -7.68 19.21
N ASP A 134 -7.52 -7.92 19.62
CA ASP A 134 -6.94 -7.34 20.83
C ASP A 134 -5.56 -6.68 20.58
N CYS A 135 -5.10 -6.58 19.33
CA CYS A 135 -3.77 -6.06 19.02
C CYS A 135 -3.65 -5.52 17.59
N ILE A 136 -2.57 -4.79 17.32
CA ILE A 136 -2.18 -4.42 15.96
C ILE A 136 -0.96 -5.26 15.58
N HIS A 137 -1.08 -6.06 14.53
CA HIS A 137 0.07 -6.70 13.89
C HIS A 137 0.72 -5.70 12.94
N PHE A 138 2.04 -5.63 12.92
CA PHE A 138 2.76 -4.91 11.88
C PHE A 138 3.75 -5.83 11.17
N GLU A 139 3.80 -5.71 9.85
CA GLU A 139 4.78 -6.34 8.98
C GLU A 139 5.66 -5.22 8.42
N TYR A 140 6.98 -5.39 8.43
CA TYR A 140 7.90 -4.47 7.74
C TYR A 140 8.68 -5.22 6.67
N PHE A 141 8.99 -4.53 5.58
CA PHE A 141 9.87 -5.06 4.56
C PHE A 141 10.75 -3.94 4.01
N GLN A 142 12.03 -4.24 3.83
CA GLN A 142 13.00 -3.31 3.27
C GLN A 142 13.42 -3.80 1.89
N ALA A 143 13.32 -2.95 0.88
CA ALA A 143 13.66 -3.29 -0.50
C ALA A 143 15.15 -3.06 -0.83
N SER A 144 15.97 -2.68 0.16
CA SER A 144 17.43 -2.60 0.00
C SER A 144 18.11 -3.83 0.61
N PRO A 145 18.67 -4.74 -0.21
CA PRO A 145 19.61 -5.73 0.29
C PRO A 145 20.87 -5.03 0.81
N SER A 146 21.56 -5.63 1.77
CA SER A 146 22.80 -5.03 2.28
C SER A 146 23.85 -4.90 1.16
N PRO A 147 24.72 -3.89 1.18
CA PRO A 147 25.81 -3.76 0.20
C PRO A 147 26.67 -5.02 0.12
N ALA A 148 26.93 -5.68 1.27
CA ALA A 148 27.65 -6.95 1.30
C ALA A 148 26.92 -8.06 0.53
N THR A 149 25.60 -8.18 0.72
CA THR A 149 24.77 -9.13 -0.01
C THR A 149 24.78 -8.86 -1.52
N VAL A 150 24.78 -7.60 -1.95
CA VAL A 150 24.87 -7.24 -3.37
C VAL A 150 26.23 -7.62 -3.95
N VAL A 151 27.31 -7.31 -3.25
CA VAL A 151 28.69 -7.51 -3.75
C VAL A 151 29.11 -8.98 -3.73
N GLN A 152 28.60 -9.77 -2.77
CA GLN A 152 28.99 -11.17 -2.59
C GLN A 152 28.09 -12.17 -3.34
N THR A 153 26.96 -11.74 -3.89
CA THR A 153 26.07 -12.65 -4.62
C THR A 153 26.64 -12.94 -6.00
N THR A 154 27.07 -14.18 -6.22
CA THR A 154 27.35 -14.70 -7.57
C THR A 154 26.02 -15.09 -8.23
N GLY A 155 25.55 -14.29 -9.20
CA GLY A 155 24.31 -14.54 -9.93
C GLY A 155 23.22 -13.52 -9.59
N LYS A 156 21.96 -13.98 -9.43
CA LYS A 156 20.79 -13.11 -9.24
C LYS A 156 20.38 -13.07 -7.77
N LEU A 157 20.37 -11.87 -7.19
CA LEU A 157 19.81 -11.65 -5.87
C LEU A 157 18.26 -11.66 -5.94
N ILE A 158 17.64 -12.57 -5.19
CA ILE A 158 16.17 -12.70 -5.12
C ILE A 158 15.71 -12.05 -3.82
N ILE A 159 14.89 -11.00 -3.94
CA ILE A 159 14.27 -10.32 -2.79
C ILE A 159 12.79 -10.74 -2.77
N GLN A 160 12.36 -11.34 -1.67
CA GLN A 160 10.97 -11.74 -1.47
C GLN A 160 10.29 -10.77 -0.51
N PHE A 161 9.30 -10.05 -1.01
CA PHE A 161 8.41 -9.20 -0.22
C PHE A 161 7.22 -10.03 0.27
N PRO A 162 6.46 -9.57 1.29
CA PRO A 162 5.36 -10.35 1.85
C PRO A 162 4.26 -10.62 0.81
N ALA A 163 4.35 -11.79 0.18
CA ALA A 163 3.29 -12.55 -0.45
C ALA A 163 3.62 -14.03 -0.18
N ARG A 164 2.56 -14.87 -0.14
CA ARG A 164 2.56 -16.28 0.32
C ARG A 164 3.91 -17.01 0.14
N PRO A 165 4.34 -17.84 1.10
CA PRO A 165 5.55 -18.66 0.93
C PRO A 165 5.44 -19.43 -0.39
N ARG A 166 6.43 -19.30 -1.29
CA ARG A 166 6.48 -20.15 -2.48
C ARG A 166 6.55 -21.59 -2.00
N GLN A 167 5.69 -22.45 -2.52
CA GLN A 167 6.02 -23.86 -2.61
C GLN A 167 7.36 -23.96 -3.37
N SER A 168 8.30 -24.68 -2.79
CA SER A 168 9.58 -24.99 -3.41
C SER A 168 9.35 -25.51 -4.83
N PHE A 169 9.96 -24.87 -5.83
CA PHE A 169 10.10 -25.50 -7.13
C PHE A 169 11.01 -26.74 -6.99
N PRO A 170 10.77 -27.80 -7.80
CA PRO A 170 11.55 -29.02 -7.76
C PRO A 170 13.04 -28.79 -8.00
#